data_AF-A0A4Y2KSX8-F1
#
_entry.id   AF-A0A4Y2KSX8-F1
#
_cell.length_a   1.000
_cell.length_b   1.000
_cell.length_c   1.000
_cell.angle_alpha   90.00
_cell.angle_beta   90.00
_cell.angle_gamma   90.00
#
_symmetry.space_group_name_H-M   'P 1'
#
loop_
_entity.id
_entity.type
_entity.pdbx_description
1 polymer ?
#
loop_
_entity_poly.entity_id
_entity_poly.type
_entity_poly.pdbx_seq_one_letter_code
_entity_poly.pdbx_strand_id
1 'polypeptide(L)'
;MPHHRTDIMFDTINSVFATRVIAYRYPNNYPGALRWSPYSPDLNPFHFFLWGQMKDLVYNKKPTDLISLKRSISNSFASIKRRTLELVTDNFVTRLSYCITSDGSHFENILY
;
A
#
# COMPACT_ATOMS: atom_id res chain seq x y z
N MET A 1 15.87 -10.63 -13.65
CA MET A 1 14.58 -10.40 -12.96
C MET A 1 14.90 -9.83 -11.59
N PRO A 2 14.19 -8.80 -11.09
CA PRO A 2 14.36 -8.39 -9.70
C PRO A 2 14.15 -9.58 -8.76
N HIS A 3 14.99 -9.72 -7.72
CA HIS A 3 14.98 -10.87 -6.81
C HIS A 3 13.64 -11.10 -6.06
N HIS A 4 12.75 -10.11 -6.06
CA HIS A 4 11.42 -10.16 -5.42
C HIS A 4 10.27 -10.60 -6.35
N ARG A 5 10.57 -11.06 -7.57
CA ARG A 5 9.57 -11.53 -8.55
C ARG A 5 10.05 -12.82 -9.23
N THR A 6 10.37 -13.81 -8.42
CA THR A 6 10.72 -15.17 -8.87
C THR A 6 9.51 -16.09 -8.72
N ASP A 7 9.45 -17.15 -9.52
CA ASP A 7 8.38 -18.15 -9.42
C ASP A 7 8.30 -18.76 -8.02
N ILE A 8 9.46 -19.03 -7.38
CA ILE A 8 9.53 -19.53 -5.99
C ILE A 8 8.84 -18.59 -5.00
N MET A 9 9.03 -17.28 -5.14
CA MET A 9 8.39 -16.28 -4.29
C MET A 9 6.88 -16.24 -4.54
N PHE A 10 6.47 -16.34 -5.79
CA PHE A 10 5.06 -16.39 -6.17
C PHE A 10 4.36 -17.67 -5.69
N ASP A 11 5.01 -18.83 -5.77
CA ASP A 11 4.52 -20.11 -5.24
C ASP A 11 4.36 -20.04 -3.73
N THR A 12 5.35 -19.48 -3.04
CA THR A 12 5.29 -19.27 -1.58
C THR A 12 4.10 -18.38 -1.20
N ILE A 13 3.92 -17.26 -1.89
CA ILE A 13 2.78 -16.35 -1.64
C ILE A 13 1.45 -17.04 -1.97
N ASN A 14 1.38 -17.78 -3.08
CA ASN A 14 0.17 -18.49 -3.49
C ASN A 14 -0.25 -19.51 -2.42
N SER A 15 0.70 -20.20 -1.79
CA SER A 15 0.42 -21.18 -0.75
C SER A 15 -0.31 -20.60 0.47
N VAL A 16 -0.14 -19.30 0.73
CA VAL A 16 -0.73 -18.60 1.89
C VAL A 16 -1.96 -17.79 1.49
N PHE A 17 -1.88 -17.07 0.38
CA PHE A 17 -2.87 -16.05 0.00
C PHE A 17 -3.76 -16.46 -1.16
N ALA A 18 -3.38 -17.48 -1.94
CA ALA A 18 -4.07 -17.94 -3.13
C ALA A 18 -4.39 -16.77 -4.10
N THR A 19 -5.63 -16.68 -4.58
CA THR A 19 -6.07 -15.64 -5.51
C THR A 19 -6.23 -14.25 -4.88
N ARG A 20 -5.97 -14.08 -3.57
CA ARG A 20 -6.08 -12.79 -2.86
C ARG A 20 -4.85 -11.89 -3.04
N VAL A 21 -4.04 -12.17 -4.04
CA VAL A 21 -2.80 -11.45 -4.33
C VAL A 21 -3.05 -10.44 -5.44
N ILE A 22 -2.58 -9.22 -5.20
CA ILE A 22 -2.62 -8.13 -6.18
C ILE A 22 -1.18 -7.77 -6.52
N ALA A 23 -0.70 -8.22 -7.68
CA ALA A 23 0.70 -8.04 -8.05
C ALA A 23 0.91 -8.01 -9.57
N TYR A 24 1.99 -7.36 -10.00
CA TYR A 24 2.36 -7.31 -11.41
C TYR A 24 2.85 -8.69 -11.88
N ARG A 25 2.28 -9.19 -12.99
CA ARG A 25 2.52 -10.51 -13.61
C ARG A 25 2.09 -11.75 -12.82
N TYR A 26 1.63 -11.60 -11.57
CA TYR A 26 1.16 -12.72 -10.76
C TYR A 26 0.01 -13.52 -11.42
N PRO A 27 -0.98 -12.88 -12.06
CA PRO A 27 -2.05 -13.63 -12.73
C PRO A 27 -1.60 -14.46 -13.94
N ASN A 28 -0.37 -14.29 -14.43
CA ASN A 28 0.16 -15.11 -15.53
C ASN A 28 0.34 -16.58 -15.10
N ASN A 29 0.67 -16.80 -13.83
CA ASN A 29 0.90 -18.13 -13.25
C ASN A 29 -0.31 -18.60 -12.43
N TYR A 30 -1.12 -17.67 -11.90
CA TYR A 30 -2.31 -17.98 -11.09
C TYR A 30 -3.54 -17.22 -11.61
N PRO A 31 -4.26 -17.81 -12.59
CA PRO A 31 -5.51 -17.25 -13.08
C PRO A 31 -6.52 -17.01 -11.94
N GLY A 32 -7.17 -15.85 -11.94
CA GLY A 32 -8.12 -15.43 -10.89
C GLY A 32 -7.53 -14.49 -9.84
N ALA A 33 -6.21 -14.29 -9.81
CA ALA A 33 -5.59 -13.21 -9.04
C ALA A 33 -5.71 -11.86 -9.75
N LEU A 34 -5.55 -10.76 -9.01
CA LEU A 34 -5.66 -9.40 -9.56
C LEU A 34 -4.31 -8.85 -10.04
N ARG A 35 -4.32 -8.19 -11.19
CA ARG A 35 -3.13 -7.54 -11.75
C ARG A 35 -2.96 -6.15 -11.12
N TRP A 36 -1.74 -5.85 -10.65
CA TRP A 36 -1.34 -4.48 -10.30
C TRP A 36 -0.47 -3.88 -11.41
N SER A 37 -0.67 -2.60 -11.73
CA SER A 37 0.17 -1.87 -12.68
C SER A 37 1.53 -1.53 -12.03
N PRO A 38 2.66 -1.59 -12.77
CA PRO A 38 3.93 -1.14 -12.22
C PRO A 38 3.92 0.39 -12.03
N TYR A 39 4.72 0.89 -11.08
CA TYR A 39 4.92 2.32 -10.82
C TYR A 39 3.65 3.11 -10.45
N SER A 40 2.73 2.49 -9.71
CA SER A 40 1.50 3.15 -9.22
C SER A 40 1.51 3.38 -7.70
N PRO A 41 2.47 4.16 -7.13
CA PRO A 41 2.45 4.48 -5.71
C PRO A 41 1.21 5.30 -5.32
N ASP A 42 0.69 6.10 -6.25
CA ASP A 42 -0.54 6.88 -6.11
C ASP A 42 -1.79 6.06 -5.80
N LEU A 43 -1.78 4.79 -6.16
CA LEU A 43 -2.88 3.87 -5.92
C LEU A 43 -2.66 3.01 -4.66
N ASN A 44 -1.48 3.07 -4.03
CA ASN A 44 -1.20 2.28 -2.84
C ASN A 44 -1.49 3.10 -1.56
N PRO A 45 -2.50 2.73 -0.74
CA PRO A 45 -2.82 3.41 0.51
C PRO A 45 -1.66 3.49 1.50
N PHE A 46 -0.73 2.53 1.44
CA PHE A 46 0.47 2.58 2.26
C PHE A 46 1.40 3.73 1.87
N HIS A 47 1.48 4.05 0.58
CA HIS A 47 2.35 5.11 0.05
C HIS A 47 1.72 6.48 0.18
N PHE A 48 0.48 6.67 -0.30
CA PHE A 48 -0.14 8.00 -0.28
C PHE A 48 -0.66 8.44 1.10
N PHE A 49 -0.83 7.51 2.04
CA PHE A 49 -1.34 7.82 3.38
C PHE A 49 -0.45 7.29 4.50
N LEU A 50 -0.31 5.96 4.64
CA LEU A 50 0.18 5.38 5.89
C LEU A 50 1.62 5.82 6.21
N TRP A 51 2.51 5.82 5.23
CA TRP A 51 3.91 6.13 5.46
C TRP A 51 4.12 7.57 5.94
N GLY A 52 3.42 8.54 5.35
CA GLY A 52 3.44 9.93 5.79
C GLY A 52 2.90 10.07 7.21
N GLN A 53 1.70 9.54 7.45
CA GLN A 53 1.04 9.59 8.75
C GLN A 53 1.88 8.94 9.86
N MET A 54 2.46 7.76 9.60
CA MET A 54 3.27 7.04 10.58
C MET A 54 4.55 7.78 10.90
N LYS A 55 5.22 8.35 9.90
CA LYS A 55 6.42 9.15 10.12
C LYS A 55 6.10 10.32 11.07
N ASP A 56 5.01 11.04 10.82
CA ASP A 56 4.63 12.18 11.63
C ASP A 56 4.28 11.76 13.07
N LEU A 57 3.48 10.70 13.25
CA LEU A 57 3.08 10.21 14.56
C LEU A 57 4.26 9.62 15.36
N VAL A 58 5.08 8.79 14.72
CA VAL A 58 6.18 8.06 15.37
C VAL A 58 7.29 9.02 15.80
N TYR A 59 7.67 9.94 14.92
CA TYR A 59 8.78 10.87 15.15
C TYR A 59 8.38 12.14 15.90
N ASN A 60 7.08 12.40 16.11
CA ASN A 60 6.63 13.50 16.98
C ASN A 60 7.27 13.43 18.38
N LYS A 61 7.42 12.22 18.94
CA LYS A 61 8.03 11.99 20.26
C LYS A 61 9.55 11.81 20.25
N LYS A 62 10.18 11.86 19.07
CA LYS A 62 11.64 11.68 18.86
C LYS A 62 12.22 10.52 19.70
N PRO A 63 11.80 9.26 19.45
CA PRO A 63 12.32 8.11 20.18
C PRO A 63 13.85 8.02 20.06
N THR A 64 14.53 7.81 21.18
CA THR A 64 16.01 7.81 21.28
C THR A 64 16.61 6.40 21.34
N ASP A 65 15.76 5.37 21.43
CA ASP A 65 16.18 3.98 21.55
C ASP A 65 15.19 3.04 20.85
N LEU A 66 15.60 1.78 20.68
CA LEU A 66 14.79 0.79 19.96
C LEU A 66 13.48 0.44 20.67
N ILE A 67 13.46 0.45 22.01
CA ILE A 67 12.27 0.11 22.79
C ILE A 67 11.24 1.23 22.67
N SER A 68 11.67 2.49 22.81
CA SER A 68 10.80 3.66 22.63
C SER A 68 10.29 3.77 21.19
N LEU A 69 11.12 3.48 20.19
CA LEU A 69 10.72 3.44 18.78
C LEU A 69 9.63 2.38 18.54
N LYS A 70 9.86 1.13 18.97
CA LYS A 70 8.87 0.04 18.83
C LYS A 70 7.55 0.40 19.48
N ARG A 71 7.58 0.96 20.69
CA ARG A 71 6.38 1.41 21.41
C ARG A 71 5.66 2.54 20.66
N SER A 72 6.42 3.50 20.11
CA SER A 72 5.87 4.62 19.34
C SER A 72 5.14 4.13 18.08
N ILE A 73 5.72 3.17 17.36
CA ILE A 73 5.09 2.53 16.19
C ILE A 73 3.77 1.85 16.60
N SER A 74 3.80 0.96 17.61
CA SER A 74 2.59 0.26 18.06
C SER A 74 1.48 1.22 18.50
N ASN A 75 1.81 2.26 19.26
CA ASN A 75 0.85 3.26 19.71
C ASN A 75 0.29 4.08 18.54
N SER A 76 1.12 4.42 17.55
CA SER A 76 0.70 5.15 16.35
C SER A 76 -0.32 4.36 15.54
N PHE A 77 -0.07 3.06 15.33
CA PHE A 77 -1.04 2.17 14.70
C PHE A 77 -2.33 2.05 15.50
N ALA A 78 -2.24 1.86 16.83
CA ALA A 78 -3.41 1.78 17.70
C ALA A 78 -4.25 3.07 17.72
N SER A 79 -3.63 4.22 17.41
CA SER A 79 -4.32 5.51 17.34
C SER A 79 -5.12 5.72 16.06
N ILE A 80 -4.88 4.93 15.00
CA ILE A 80 -5.64 5.05 13.75
C ILE A 80 -7.09 4.63 14.02
N LYS A 81 -8.02 5.56 13.82
CA LYS A 81 -9.45 5.30 13.98
C LYS A 81 -9.99 4.58 12.74
N ARG A 82 -11.00 3.72 12.95
CA ARG A 82 -11.73 3.07 11.85
C ARG A 82 -12.20 4.07 10.79
N ARG A 83 -12.74 5.22 11.22
CA ARG A 83 -13.17 6.31 10.32
C ARG A 83 -12.07 6.80 9.39
N THR A 84 -10.81 6.83 9.85
CA THR A 84 -9.69 7.20 8.99
C THR A 84 -9.44 6.15 7.91
N LEU A 85 -9.59 4.86 8.24
CA LEU A 85 -9.45 3.76 7.27
C LEU A 85 -10.57 3.77 6.23
N GLU A 86 -11.80 4.11 6.64
CA GLU A 86 -12.94 4.32 5.73
C GLU A 86 -12.61 5.43 4.74
N LEU A 87 -12.16 6.60 5.21
CA LEU A 87 -11.76 7.72 4.32
C LEU A 87 -10.62 7.37 3.38
N VAL A 88 -9.65 6.58 3.82
CA VAL A 88 -8.53 6.11 2.98
C VAL A 88 -9.04 5.16 1.89
N THR A 89 -10.04 4.34 2.20
CA THR A 89 -10.69 3.44 1.24
C THR A 89 -11.48 4.24 0.21
N ASP A 90 -12.24 5.25 0.65
CA ASP A 90 -12.96 6.15 -0.26
C ASP A 90 -12.00 6.92 -1.18
N ASN A 91 -10.88 7.41 -0.63
CA ASN A 91 -9.85 8.08 -1.40
C ASN A 91 -9.19 7.15 -2.43
N PHE A 92 -9.03 5.86 -2.11
CA PHE A 92 -8.55 4.88 -3.08
C PHE A 92 -9.50 4.76 -4.28
N VAL A 93 -10.81 4.70 -4.05
CA VAL A 93 -11.82 4.67 -5.14
C VAL A 93 -11.77 5.96 -5.98
N THR A 94 -11.63 7.11 -5.33
CA THR A 94 -11.47 8.41 -6.01
C THR A 94 -10.20 8.45 -6.87
N ARG A 95 -9.06 7.99 -6.35
CA ARG A 95 -7.78 7.91 -7.08
C ARG A 95 -7.84 6.94 -8.26
N LEU A 96 -8.56 5.83 -8.14
CA LEU A 96 -8.83 4.94 -9.28
C LEU A 96 -9.62 5.67 -10.37
N SER A 97 -10.63 6.45 -9.99
CA SER A 97 -11.41 7.23 -10.95
C SER A 97 -10.54 8.24 -11.69
N TYR A 98 -9.66 8.96 -10.98
CA TYR A 98 -8.69 9.87 -11.60
C TYR A 98 -7.72 9.16 -12.53
N CYS A 99 -7.20 7.99 -12.13
CA CYS A 99 -6.33 7.17 -12.98
C CYS A 99 -7.04 6.80 -14.29
N ILE A 100 -8.32 6.41 -14.23
CA ILE A 100 -9.11 6.07 -15.41
C ILE A 100 -9.34 7.31 -16.29
N THR A 101 -9.73 8.45 -15.71
CA THR A 101 -9.97 9.68 -16.49
C THR A 101 -8.70 10.25 -17.12
N SER A 102 -7.54 9.95 -16.53
CA SER A 102 -6.23 10.34 -17.06
C SER A 102 -5.61 9.28 -17.98
N ASP A 103 -6.36 8.26 -18.40
CA ASP A 103 -5.90 7.15 -19.24
C ASP A 103 -4.61 6.49 -18.70
N GLY A 104 -4.55 6.29 -17.38
CA GLY A 104 -3.41 5.72 -16.68
C GLY A 104 -2.21 6.65 -16.46
N SER A 105 -2.28 7.92 -16.87
CA SER A 105 -1.26 8.93 -16.61
C SER A 105 -1.26 9.39 -15.15
N HIS A 106 -0.16 10.01 -14.72
CA HIS A 106 -0.07 10.61 -13.38
C HIS A 106 -1.14 11.69 -13.18
N PHE A 107 -1.78 11.68 -12.03
CA PHE A 107 -2.92 12.54 -11.70
C PHE A 107 -2.73 13.35 -10.41
N GLU A 108 -1.53 13.34 -9.83
CA GLU A 108 -1.24 14.11 -8.61
C GLU A 108 -1.54 15.61 -8.78
N ASN A 109 -1.27 16.18 -9.95
CA ASN A 109 -1.58 17.58 -10.28
C ASN A 109 -3.08 17.94 -10.32
N ILE A 110 -3.96 16.94 -10.20
CA ILE A 110 -5.43 17.09 -10.24
C ILE A 110 -6.01 16.94 -8.83
N LEU A 111 -5.27 16.29 -7.92
CA LEU A 111 -5.72 15.91 -6.58
C LEU A 111 -5.34 16.92 -5.49
N TYR A 112 -4.60 17.98 -5.84
CA TYR A 112 -4.16 19.06 -4.95
C TYR A 112 -4.61 20.43 -5.45
#